data_AF-A0A9W6F9I6-F1
#
_entry.id   AF-A0A9W6F9I6-F1
#
_cell.length_a   1.000
_cell.length_b   1.000
_cell.length_c   1.000
_cell.angle_alpha   90.00
_cell.angle_beta   90.00
_cell.angle_gamma   90.00
#
_symmetry.space_group_name_H-M   'P 1'
#
loop_
_entity.id
_entity.type
_entity.pdbx_description
1 polymer ?
#
loop_
_entity_poly.entity_id
_entity_poly.type
_entity_poly.pdbx_seq_one_letter_code
_entity_poly.pdbx_strand_id
1 'polypeptide(L)'
;MIQAAILTVTRPEFIGSLLFFELASRNYGMSHTMPCKRALMGEATVEGDPSRAWQRDIVSRYAHFLAPNEVALIMRLVNKATAAQFASAQYRTVLVPQLAPHDEIVRRWGDARALCVLTFYQRRKLLKLTARSGSLVNLEALLAFKDYCPLLPDILEAAAGAGQLGICQALHQRGCPLPDSALDEAAAGGHRATCEWLLASGCPWRWTAPGRAAAGGHVELVDWLRTCGQPNVVRLISGAAKGCKLDAMQRLYFLYVQEGQEGEQEEGVGGAPRREALSPSAKDFILAVAINSPMPDWQAKVEWLDARGFPQQLRDWEAKSLFECADWSARLTWLRQRHYICPTLSWPSMQLAVATRLRW
;
A
#
# COMPACT_ATOMS: atom_id res chain seq x y z
N MET A 1 8.52 18.69 1.41
CA MET A 1 7.06 18.81 1.63
C MET A 1 6.25 18.23 0.45
N ILE A 2 6.72 17.17 -0.23
CA ILE A 2 6.06 16.53 -1.40
C ILE A 2 6.09 14.98 -1.32
N GLN A 3 6.71 14.38 -0.31
CA GLN A 3 6.66 12.92 -0.08
C GLN A 3 5.43 12.43 0.69
N ALA A 4 4.60 13.33 1.25
CA ALA A 4 3.51 12.94 2.14
C ALA A 4 2.14 12.71 1.45
N ALA A 5 2.01 12.94 0.14
CA ALA A 5 0.73 12.82 -0.57
C ALA A 5 0.53 11.51 -1.35
N ILE A 6 1.52 10.60 -1.36
CA ILE A 6 1.47 9.34 -2.14
C ILE A 6 1.01 8.13 -1.28
N LEU A 7 0.87 8.28 0.04
CA LEU A 7 0.67 7.15 0.96
C LEU A 7 -0.79 6.89 1.42
N THR A 8 -1.80 7.53 0.84
CA THR A 8 -3.20 7.39 1.31
C THR A 8 -4.23 6.99 0.26
N VAL A 9 -3.83 6.27 -0.80
CA VAL A 9 -4.78 5.57 -1.68
C VAL A 9 -4.46 4.07 -1.71
N THR A 10 -4.90 3.37 -0.68
CA THR A 10 -5.06 1.92 -0.69
C THR A 10 -6.29 1.55 -1.52
N ARG A 11 -6.14 1.58 -2.85
CA ARG A 11 -6.99 0.82 -3.78
C ARG A 11 -6.10 0.19 -4.85
N PRO A 12 -6.16 -1.14 -5.06
CA PRO A 12 -5.30 -1.85 -6.01
C PRO A 12 -5.48 -1.41 -7.48
N GLU A 13 -6.50 -0.59 -7.78
CA GLU A 13 -6.84 -0.08 -9.11
C GLU A 13 -5.96 1.11 -9.59
N PHE A 14 -5.09 1.69 -8.73
CA PHE A 14 -4.32 2.90 -9.07
C PHE A 14 -2.81 2.71 -9.26
N ILE A 15 -2.32 1.47 -9.30
CA ILE A 15 -0.86 1.18 -9.21
C ILE A 15 -0.14 1.19 -10.57
N GLY A 16 -0.86 1.21 -11.71
CA GLY A 16 -0.23 1.32 -13.04
C GLY A 16 0.53 2.64 -13.28
N SER A 17 0.26 3.64 -12.44
CA SER A 17 0.58 5.05 -12.67
C SER A 17 1.87 5.54 -12.00
N LEU A 18 2.31 4.88 -10.93
CA LEU A 18 3.56 5.19 -10.22
C LEU A 18 4.80 4.67 -10.95
N LEU A 19 4.61 3.82 -11.96
CA LEU A 19 5.63 3.24 -12.84
C LEU A 19 6.45 4.31 -13.57
N PHE A 20 5.82 5.44 -13.91
CA PHE A 20 6.48 6.55 -14.59
C PHE A 20 7.21 7.49 -13.63
N PHE A 21 6.59 7.82 -12.49
CA PHE A 21 7.10 8.84 -11.56
C PHE A 21 8.35 8.41 -10.80
N GLU A 22 8.36 7.19 -10.24
CA GLU A 22 9.45 6.79 -9.34
C GLU A 22 10.73 6.37 -10.10
N LEU A 23 10.58 5.86 -11.33
CA LEU A 23 11.69 5.51 -12.21
C LEU A 23 12.21 6.70 -13.02
N ALA A 24 11.38 7.71 -13.34
CA ALA A 24 11.84 8.94 -14.00
C ALA A 24 12.57 9.89 -13.04
N SER A 25 12.11 10.03 -11.79
CA SER A 25 12.71 10.96 -10.82
C SER A 25 14.14 10.62 -10.40
N ARG A 26 14.61 9.37 -10.59
CA ARG A 26 15.98 8.95 -10.22
C ARG A 26 17.00 8.95 -11.37
N ASN A 27 16.57 9.09 -12.63
CA ASN A 27 17.47 9.11 -13.78
C ASN A 27 17.94 10.53 -14.19
N TYR A 28 17.46 11.59 -13.53
CA TYR A 28 18.08 12.91 -13.61
C TYR A 28 19.20 13.06 -12.58
N GLY A 29 20.22 12.20 -12.70
CA GLY A 29 21.56 12.47 -12.16
C GLY A 29 22.32 13.37 -13.13
N MET A 30 22.01 14.67 -13.16
CA MET A 30 22.85 15.64 -13.86
C MET A 30 24.03 16.01 -12.94
N SER A 31 25.14 15.31 -13.11
CA SER A 31 26.45 15.81 -12.72
C SER A 31 26.83 16.97 -13.65
N HIS A 32 26.68 18.20 -13.17
CA HIS A 32 27.49 19.32 -13.66
C HIS A 32 28.07 20.04 -12.45
N THR A 33 29.34 19.75 -12.20
CA THR A 33 30.27 20.61 -11.46
C THR A 33 30.27 22.01 -12.07
N MET A 34 30.22 23.05 -11.24
CA MET A 34 30.84 24.38 -11.47
C MET A 34 30.78 25.20 -10.15
N PRO A 35 31.69 26.17 -9.96
CA PRO A 35 32.59 26.19 -8.80
C PRO A 35 32.20 27.20 -7.72
N CYS A 36 32.63 26.89 -6.50
CA CYS A 36 32.67 27.83 -5.39
C CYS A 36 33.86 28.80 -5.57
N LYS A 37 33.60 30.10 -5.77
CA LYS A 37 34.52 31.19 -5.39
C LYS A 37 33.80 32.56 -5.34
N ARG A 38 33.53 32.98 -4.09
CA ARG A 38 33.68 34.30 -3.46
C ARG A 38 33.97 35.55 -4.34
N ALA A 39 33.25 36.63 -3.99
CA ALA A 39 33.42 38.08 -4.26
C ALA A 39 32.25 38.60 -5.13
N LEU A 40 31.33 39.42 -4.63
CA LEU A 40 31.54 40.77 -4.09
C LEU A 40 30.54 41.07 -2.96
N MET A 41 31.04 41.67 -1.87
CA MET A 41 30.18 42.43 -0.96
C MET A 41 29.64 43.66 -1.68
N GLY A 42 28.35 43.89 -1.55
CA GLY A 42 27.67 45.14 -1.88
C GLY A 42 26.34 45.12 -1.15
N GLU A 43 26.26 45.88 -0.06
CA GLU A 43 25.07 46.05 0.76
C GLU A 43 23.92 46.66 -0.06
N ALA A 44 22.74 46.07 0.03
CA ALA A 44 21.47 46.78 -0.08
C ALA A 44 20.38 45.99 0.66
N THR A 45 19.82 46.64 1.66
CA THR A 45 18.74 46.19 2.54
C THR A 45 17.38 46.22 1.83
N VAL A 46 16.40 45.55 2.48
CA VAL A 46 14.92 45.73 2.41
C VAL A 46 14.16 44.52 1.84
N GLU A 47 13.61 43.76 2.79
CA GLU A 47 12.24 43.25 2.85
C GLU A 47 11.59 42.75 1.54
N GLY A 48 11.69 41.44 1.32
CA GLY A 48 10.83 40.72 0.37
C GLY A 48 10.27 39.47 1.03
N ASP A 49 8.94 39.36 1.06
CA ASP A 49 8.23 38.13 1.43
C ASP A 49 8.90 36.90 0.79
N PRO A 50 9.35 35.88 1.57
CA PRO A 50 10.02 34.70 1.04
C PRO A 50 9.17 33.91 0.03
N SER A 51 7.86 34.19 -0.07
CA SER A 51 7.00 33.68 -1.14
C SER A 51 7.40 34.15 -2.55
N ARG A 52 8.21 35.21 -2.68
CA ARG A 52 8.73 35.76 -3.95
C ARG A 52 10.05 35.15 -4.42
N ALA A 53 10.64 34.20 -3.68
CA ALA A 53 11.93 33.61 -4.03
C ALA A 53 11.94 32.85 -5.37
N TRP A 54 10.76 32.51 -5.90
CA TRP A 54 10.62 31.83 -7.18
C TRP A 54 10.21 32.82 -8.26
N GLN A 55 11.19 33.34 -9.02
CA GLN A 55 10.90 34.12 -10.22
C GLN A 55 10.04 33.29 -11.18
N ARG A 56 8.95 33.88 -11.71
CA ARG A 56 7.98 33.19 -12.59
C ARG A 56 8.65 32.45 -13.75
N ASP A 57 9.73 33.02 -14.29
CA ASP A 57 10.49 32.44 -15.40
C ASP A 57 11.21 31.15 -15.01
N ILE A 58 11.74 31.07 -13.80
CA ILE A 58 12.40 29.87 -13.27
C ILE A 58 11.34 28.78 -13.04
N VAL A 59 10.20 29.14 -12.45
CA VAL A 59 9.06 28.22 -12.22
C VAL A 59 8.55 27.64 -13.54
N SER A 60 8.39 28.47 -14.58
CA SER A 60 7.96 28.03 -15.91
C SER A 60 8.99 27.11 -16.56
N ARG A 61 10.29 27.43 -16.43
CA ARG A 61 11.37 26.57 -16.95
C ARG A 61 11.39 25.21 -16.26
N TYR A 62 11.25 25.17 -14.93
CA TYR A 62 11.15 23.90 -14.21
C TYR A 62 9.89 23.12 -14.60
N ALA A 63 8.74 23.78 -14.70
CA ALA A 63 7.49 23.14 -15.08
C ALA A 63 7.51 22.55 -16.50
N HIS A 64 8.32 23.09 -17.41
CA HIS A 64 8.52 22.53 -18.75
C HIS A 64 9.19 21.14 -18.73
N PHE A 65 9.99 20.84 -17.69
CA PHE A 65 10.62 19.52 -17.52
C PHE A 65 9.74 18.53 -16.74
N LEU A 66 8.57 18.96 -16.29
CA LEU A 66 7.66 18.17 -15.46
C LEU A 66 6.42 17.74 -16.27
N ALA A 67 5.97 16.52 -16.05
CA ALA A 67 4.71 16.04 -16.61
C ALA A 67 3.52 16.84 -16.06
N PRO A 68 2.37 16.91 -16.77
CA PRO A 68 1.19 17.67 -16.32
C PRO A 68 0.73 17.30 -14.90
N ASN A 69 0.82 16.02 -14.52
CA ASN A 69 0.53 15.55 -13.17
C ASN A 69 1.55 16.02 -12.13
N GLU A 70 2.83 16.12 -12.50
CA GLU A 70 3.87 16.67 -11.62
C GLU A 70 3.62 18.15 -11.38
N VAL A 71 3.30 18.92 -12.42
CA VAL A 71 2.93 20.32 -12.25
C VAL A 71 1.69 20.47 -11.36
N ALA A 72 0.69 19.58 -11.54
CA ALA A 72 -0.53 19.58 -10.74
C ALA A 72 -0.31 19.20 -9.26
N LEU A 73 0.55 18.21 -8.98
CA LEU A 73 0.77 17.63 -7.65
C LEU A 73 1.96 18.23 -6.89
N ILE A 74 2.89 18.87 -7.59
CA ILE A 74 4.14 19.39 -7.03
C ILE A 74 4.09 20.91 -7.13
N MET A 75 4.08 21.44 -8.35
CA MET A 75 4.27 22.87 -8.58
C MET A 75 3.10 23.72 -8.07
N ARG A 76 1.86 23.25 -8.22
CA ARG A 76 0.68 23.97 -7.70
C ARG A 76 0.55 23.96 -6.18
N LEU A 77 1.21 23.02 -5.50
CA LEU A 77 1.14 22.88 -4.05
C LEU A 77 2.26 23.64 -3.31
N VAL A 78 3.19 24.27 -4.04
CA VAL A 78 4.32 25.01 -3.44
C VAL A 78 3.86 26.27 -2.71
N ASN A 79 3.06 27.12 -3.37
CA ASN A 79 2.47 28.32 -2.77
C ASN A 79 1.31 28.89 -3.62
N LYS A 80 0.64 29.93 -3.12
CA LYS A 80 -0.48 30.59 -3.84
C LYS A 80 -0.07 31.18 -5.20
N ALA A 81 1.17 31.65 -5.34
CA ALA A 81 1.66 32.26 -6.59
C ALA A 81 1.85 31.22 -7.71
N THR A 82 2.43 30.07 -7.39
CA THR A 82 2.61 28.93 -8.30
C THR A 82 1.27 28.25 -8.61
N ALA A 83 0.36 28.15 -7.63
CA ALA A 83 -1.01 27.69 -7.85
C ALA A 83 -1.78 28.57 -8.86
N ALA A 84 -1.60 29.89 -8.78
CA ALA A 84 -2.18 30.85 -9.71
C ALA A 84 -1.52 30.79 -11.09
N GLN A 85 -0.20 30.63 -11.16
CA GLN A 85 0.55 30.50 -12.41
C GLN A 85 0.14 29.25 -13.22
N PHE A 86 -0.21 28.15 -12.55
CA PHE A 86 -0.67 26.91 -13.17
C PHE A 86 -2.16 26.68 -12.94
N ALA A 87 -2.99 27.72 -13.06
CA ALA A 87 -4.44 27.63 -12.85
C ALA A 87 -5.22 27.00 -14.02
N SER A 88 -4.59 26.86 -15.19
CA SER A 88 -5.22 26.27 -16.39
C SER A 88 -5.66 24.82 -16.18
N ALA A 89 -6.74 24.40 -16.86
CA ALA A 89 -7.35 23.07 -16.72
C ALA A 89 -6.34 21.91 -16.86
N GLN A 90 -5.37 22.03 -17.76
CA GLN A 90 -4.30 21.04 -17.99
C GLN A 90 -3.40 20.76 -16.76
N TYR A 91 -3.34 21.68 -15.78
CA TYR A 91 -2.59 21.52 -14.53
C TYR A 91 -3.52 21.41 -13.31
N ARG A 92 -4.84 21.49 -13.51
CA ARG A 92 -5.85 21.32 -12.46
C ARG A 92 -6.35 19.89 -12.34
N THR A 93 -6.35 19.18 -13.45
CA THR A 93 -6.80 17.80 -13.53
C THR A 93 -5.59 16.89 -13.37
N VAL A 94 -5.55 16.09 -12.30
CA VAL A 94 -4.63 14.96 -12.22
C VAL A 94 -5.16 13.91 -13.18
N LEU A 95 -4.50 13.77 -14.33
CA LEU A 95 -4.82 12.74 -15.30
C LEU A 95 -4.46 11.40 -14.66
N VAL A 96 -5.42 10.50 -14.46
CA VAL A 96 -5.11 9.12 -14.05
C VAL A 96 -4.17 8.55 -15.11
N PRO A 97 -2.92 8.17 -14.78
CA PRO A 97 -1.99 7.78 -15.81
C PRO A 97 -2.53 6.58 -16.58
N GLN A 98 -2.75 6.80 -17.87
CA GLN A 98 -3.09 5.76 -18.83
C GLN A 98 -1.98 4.70 -18.78
N LEU A 99 -2.37 3.43 -19.04
CA LEU A 99 -1.42 2.34 -19.24
C LEU A 99 -0.29 2.84 -20.13
N ALA A 100 0.97 2.69 -19.72
CA ALA A 100 2.10 3.11 -20.54
C ALA A 100 1.95 2.47 -21.94
N PRO A 101 1.78 3.28 -23.01
CA PRO A 101 1.58 2.75 -24.35
C PRO A 101 2.73 1.82 -24.71
N HIS A 102 2.45 0.80 -25.52
CA HIS A 102 3.44 -0.20 -25.85
C HIS A 102 4.71 0.40 -26.45
N ASP A 103 4.53 1.32 -27.39
CA ASP A 103 5.60 2.01 -28.09
C ASP A 103 6.52 2.77 -27.12
N GLU A 104 5.98 3.32 -26.03
CA GLU A 104 6.76 4.07 -25.04
C GLU A 104 7.63 3.16 -24.16
N ILE A 105 7.10 1.99 -23.78
CA ILE A 105 7.90 0.97 -23.06
C ILE A 105 9.01 0.44 -23.96
N VAL A 106 8.70 0.14 -25.22
CA VAL A 106 9.71 -0.33 -26.19
C VAL A 106 10.74 0.76 -26.46
N ARG A 107 10.33 2.02 -26.65
CA ARG A 107 11.25 3.14 -26.86
C ARG A 107 12.21 3.34 -25.69
N ARG A 108 11.73 3.17 -24.45
CA ARG A 108 12.51 3.46 -23.24
C ARG A 108 13.30 2.27 -22.71
N TRP A 109 12.76 1.06 -22.86
CA TRP A 109 13.28 -0.17 -22.25
C TRP A 109 13.51 -1.30 -23.25
N GLY A 110 13.26 -1.08 -24.54
CA GLY A 110 13.51 -2.04 -25.62
C GLY A 110 14.96 -2.10 -26.09
N ASP A 111 15.89 -1.42 -25.40
CA ASP A 111 17.34 -1.56 -25.59
C ASP A 111 17.95 -2.19 -24.33
N ALA A 112 18.73 -3.26 -24.50
CA ALA A 112 19.50 -3.90 -23.44
C ALA A 112 20.41 -2.91 -22.70
N ARG A 113 20.91 -1.87 -23.38
CA ARG A 113 21.70 -0.80 -22.76
C ARG A 113 20.88 0.05 -21.79
N ALA A 114 19.62 0.31 -22.09
CA ALA A 114 18.74 1.04 -21.16
C ALA A 114 18.45 0.20 -19.90
N LEU A 115 18.28 -1.11 -20.07
CA LEU A 115 18.07 -2.06 -18.97
C LEU A 115 19.34 -2.31 -18.13
N CYS A 116 20.53 -2.24 -18.73
CA CYS A 116 21.78 -2.49 -18.00
C CYS A 116 22.12 -1.36 -16.99
N VAL A 117 21.64 -0.13 -17.24
CA VAL A 117 21.77 1.01 -16.31
C VAL A 117 20.91 0.81 -15.05
N LEU A 118 19.83 0.04 -15.15
CA LEU A 118 18.99 -0.27 -14.00
C LEU A 118 19.68 -1.29 -13.07
N THR A 119 19.52 -1.09 -11.77
CA THR A 119 19.84 -2.13 -10.78
C THR A 119 18.90 -3.33 -10.92
N PHE A 120 19.31 -4.50 -10.42
CA PHE A 120 18.44 -5.68 -10.36
C PHE A 120 17.10 -5.38 -9.67
N TYR A 121 17.12 -4.63 -8.57
CA TYR A 121 15.91 -4.21 -7.87
C TYR A 121 14.97 -3.37 -8.75
N GLN A 122 15.52 -2.40 -9.50
CA GLN A 122 14.74 -1.58 -10.42
C GLN A 122 14.16 -2.39 -11.57
N ARG A 123 14.91 -3.31 -12.16
CA ARG A 123 14.40 -4.20 -13.22
C ARG A 123 13.28 -5.10 -12.72
N ARG A 124 13.46 -5.71 -11.54
CA ARG A 124 12.42 -6.52 -10.89
C ARG A 124 11.18 -5.67 -10.58
N LYS A 125 11.36 -4.44 -10.08
CA LYS A 125 10.24 -3.51 -9.81
C LYS A 125 9.50 -3.13 -11.10
N LEU A 126 10.22 -2.84 -12.18
CA LEU A 126 9.65 -2.55 -13.50
C LEU A 126 8.79 -3.71 -14.00
N LEU A 127 9.29 -4.96 -13.91
CA LEU A 127 8.53 -6.16 -14.28
C LEU A 127 7.26 -6.33 -13.44
N LYS A 128 7.36 -6.21 -12.12
CA LYS A 128 6.19 -6.31 -11.23
C LYS A 128 5.13 -5.26 -11.55
N LEU A 129 5.54 -4.02 -11.76
CA LEU A 129 4.61 -2.94 -12.07
C LEU A 129 3.96 -3.14 -13.45
N THR A 130 4.73 -3.63 -14.44
CA THR A 130 4.20 -3.96 -15.77
C THR A 130 3.20 -5.11 -15.68
N ALA A 131 3.50 -6.16 -14.91
CA ALA A 131 2.58 -7.27 -14.67
C ALA A 131 1.29 -6.83 -13.96
N ARG A 132 1.40 -5.92 -12.98
CA ARG A 132 0.23 -5.31 -12.31
C ARG A 132 -0.65 -4.47 -13.22
N SER A 133 -0.07 -3.89 -14.27
CA SER A 133 -0.81 -3.06 -15.23
C SER A 133 -1.75 -3.88 -16.13
N GLY A 134 -1.51 -5.18 -16.30
CA GLY A 134 -2.27 -6.01 -17.24
C GLY A 134 -1.81 -5.93 -18.70
N SER A 135 -0.80 -5.13 -19.02
CA SER A 135 -0.23 -5.06 -20.37
C SER A 135 0.68 -6.26 -20.66
N LEU A 136 0.11 -7.32 -21.24
CA LEU A 136 0.85 -8.52 -21.62
C LEU A 136 1.95 -8.19 -22.63
N VAL A 137 1.65 -7.35 -23.62
CA VAL A 137 2.60 -6.97 -24.67
C VAL A 137 3.83 -6.25 -24.10
N ASN A 138 3.64 -5.37 -23.11
CA ASN A 138 4.76 -4.70 -22.43
C ASN A 138 5.57 -5.68 -21.59
N LEU A 139 4.89 -6.60 -20.90
CA LEU A 139 5.56 -7.60 -20.09
C LEU A 139 6.41 -8.53 -20.97
N GLU A 140 5.88 -8.93 -22.13
CA GLU A 140 6.58 -9.77 -23.10
C GLU A 140 7.80 -9.06 -23.71
N ALA A 141 7.67 -7.78 -24.05
CA ALA A 141 8.81 -6.99 -24.54
C ALA A 141 9.95 -6.91 -23.51
N LEU A 142 9.63 -6.78 -22.22
CA LEU A 142 10.65 -6.78 -21.16
C LEU A 142 11.26 -8.18 -20.95
N LEU A 143 10.43 -9.23 -20.93
CA LEU A 143 10.87 -10.61 -20.73
C LEU A 143 11.68 -11.17 -21.92
N ALA A 144 11.66 -10.51 -23.08
CA ALA A 144 12.55 -10.83 -24.19
C ALA A 144 14.04 -10.69 -23.80
N PHE A 145 14.38 -9.80 -22.86
CA PHE A 145 15.73 -9.56 -22.37
C PHE A 145 16.09 -10.45 -21.17
N LYS A 146 16.17 -11.77 -21.39
CA LYS A 146 16.32 -12.78 -20.31
C LYS A 146 17.45 -12.50 -19.31
N ASP A 147 18.58 -12.01 -19.78
CA ASP A 147 19.76 -11.70 -18.93
C ASP A 147 19.51 -10.54 -17.95
N TYR A 148 18.57 -9.65 -18.27
CA TYR A 148 18.25 -8.47 -17.48
C TYR A 148 16.93 -8.62 -16.72
N CYS A 149 15.99 -9.34 -17.33
CA CYS A 149 14.60 -9.48 -16.89
C CYS A 149 14.23 -10.96 -16.72
N PRO A 150 14.75 -11.64 -15.68
CA PRO A 150 14.44 -13.04 -15.45
C PRO A 150 12.97 -13.24 -15.07
N LEU A 151 12.41 -14.39 -15.46
CA LEU A 151 11.07 -14.81 -15.06
C LEU A 151 11.10 -15.24 -13.58
N LEU A 152 10.64 -14.36 -12.70
CA LEU A 152 10.63 -14.57 -11.25
C LEU A 152 9.19 -14.84 -10.74
N PRO A 153 9.01 -15.71 -9.73
CA PRO A 153 7.68 -16.07 -9.21
C PRO A 153 6.90 -14.86 -8.68
N ASP A 154 7.62 -13.88 -8.14
CA ASP A 154 7.01 -12.70 -7.52
C ASP A 154 6.42 -11.71 -8.54
N ILE A 155 6.71 -11.88 -9.84
CA ILE A 155 6.04 -11.16 -10.93
C ILE A 155 4.60 -11.69 -11.08
N LEU A 156 4.42 -13.02 -11.01
CA LEU A 156 3.11 -13.66 -11.03
C LEU A 156 2.31 -13.30 -9.78
N GLU A 157 2.95 -13.33 -8.61
CA GLU A 157 2.35 -12.83 -7.36
C GLU A 157 1.84 -11.40 -7.50
N ALA A 158 2.64 -10.51 -8.10
CA ALA A 158 2.25 -9.12 -8.31
C ALA A 158 1.05 -8.98 -9.24
N ALA A 159 1.01 -9.74 -10.34
CA ALA A 159 -0.12 -9.80 -11.26
C ALA A 159 -1.39 -10.35 -10.57
N ALA A 160 -1.22 -11.37 -9.73
CA ALA A 160 -2.31 -12.00 -9.00
C ALA A 160 -2.97 -11.02 -8.01
N GLY A 161 -2.16 -10.29 -7.24
CA GLY A 161 -2.64 -9.21 -6.37
C GLY A 161 -3.13 -7.95 -7.08
N ALA A 162 -3.15 -7.93 -8.41
CA ALA A 162 -3.79 -6.90 -9.23
C ALA A 162 -4.94 -7.47 -10.09
N GLY A 163 -5.26 -8.76 -9.95
CA GLY A 163 -6.37 -9.40 -10.64
C GLY A 163 -6.13 -9.63 -12.13
N GLN A 164 -4.87 -9.56 -12.57
CA GLN A 164 -4.50 -9.68 -13.98
C GLN A 164 -4.42 -11.16 -14.39
N LEU A 165 -5.57 -11.84 -14.42
CA LEU A 165 -5.68 -13.27 -14.70
C LEU A 165 -4.97 -13.69 -16.00
N GLY A 166 -5.14 -12.91 -17.08
CA GLY A 166 -4.48 -13.20 -18.36
C GLY A 166 -2.94 -13.15 -18.27
N ILE A 167 -2.38 -12.23 -17.48
CA ILE A 167 -0.94 -12.17 -17.20
C ILE A 167 -0.52 -13.40 -16.39
N CYS A 168 -1.26 -13.77 -15.35
CA CYS A 168 -0.95 -14.93 -14.52
C CYS A 168 -0.91 -16.23 -15.34
N GLN A 169 -1.90 -16.43 -16.22
CA GLN A 169 -1.97 -17.57 -17.13
C GLN A 169 -0.77 -17.58 -18.10
N ALA A 170 -0.47 -16.44 -18.72
CA ALA A 170 0.65 -16.33 -19.66
C ALA A 170 2.02 -16.54 -19.00
N LEU A 171 2.20 -16.11 -17.74
CA LEU A 171 3.41 -16.36 -16.96
C LEU A 171 3.54 -17.84 -16.57
N HIS A 172 2.44 -18.46 -16.14
CA HIS A 172 2.43 -19.87 -15.77
C HIS A 172 2.73 -20.79 -16.96
N GLN A 173 2.15 -20.51 -18.14
CA GLN A 173 2.44 -21.22 -19.40
C GLN A 173 3.92 -21.14 -19.81
N ARG A 174 4.62 -20.07 -19.41
CA ARG A 174 6.06 -19.88 -19.64
C ARG A 174 6.94 -20.60 -18.62
N GLY A 175 6.35 -21.40 -17.73
CA GLY A 175 7.07 -22.12 -16.68
C GLY A 175 7.37 -21.28 -15.45
N CYS A 176 6.70 -20.14 -15.26
CA CYS A 176 6.77 -19.43 -13.98
C CYS A 176 6.08 -20.30 -12.91
N PRO A 177 6.77 -20.69 -11.82
CA PRO A 177 6.15 -21.49 -10.78
C PRO A 177 5.09 -20.66 -10.07
N LEU A 178 4.00 -21.30 -9.65
CA LEU A 178 2.96 -20.67 -8.83
C LEU A 178 3.52 -20.47 -7.42
N PRO A 179 3.74 -19.23 -6.95
CA PRO A 179 4.16 -19.02 -5.59
C PRO A 179 2.97 -19.18 -4.66
N ASP A 180 3.16 -19.84 -3.52
CA ASP A 180 2.11 -20.03 -2.50
C ASP A 180 1.48 -18.69 -2.06
N SER A 181 2.25 -17.61 -2.06
CA SER A 181 1.78 -16.24 -1.76
C SER A 181 0.81 -15.65 -2.78
N ALA A 182 0.73 -16.17 -4.01
CA ALA A 182 -0.17 -15.61 -5.04
C ALA A 182 -1.63 -15.64 -4.61
N LEU A 183 -2.07 -16.69 -3.90
CA LEU A 183 -3.44 -16.80 -3.41
C LEU A 183 -3.74 -15.73 -2.35
N ASP A 184 -2.80 -15.48 -1.43
CA ASP A 184 -2.93 -14.43 -0.41
C ASP A 184 -3.06 -13.04 -1.04
N GLU A 185 -2.25 -12.74 -2.05
CA GLU A 185 -2.24 -11.44 -2.73
C GLU A 185 -3.50 -11.24 -3.59
N ALA A 186 -3.91 -12.25 -4.36
CA ALA A 186 -5.17 -12.21 -5.10
C ALA A 186 -6.37 -12.03 -4.16
N ALA A 187 -6.36 -12.71 -3.00
CA ALA A 187 -7.38 -12.58 -1.98
C ALA A 187 -7.39 -11.17 -1.38
N ALA A 188 -6.23 -10.60 -1.06
CA ALA A 188 -6.10 -9.23 -0.55
C ALA A 188 -6.68 -8.17 -1.51
N GLY A 189 -6.59 -8.40 -2.83
CA GLY A 189 -7.17 -7.53 -3.85
C GLY A 189 -8.62 -7.85 -4.24
N GLY A 190 -9.22 -8.90 -3.69
CA GLY A 190 -10.61 -9.26 -3.97
C GLY A 190 -10.83 -9.98 -5.30
N HIS A 191 -9.77 -10.52 -5.90
CA HIS A 191 -9.79 -11.02 -7.27
C HIS A 191 -10.22 -12.49 -7.34
N ARG A 192 -11.53 -12.72 -7.18
CA ARG A 192 -12.13 -14.07 -7.13
C ARG A 192 -11.72 -14.97 -8.31
N ALA A 193 -11.85 -14.50 -9.55
CA ALA A 193 -11.51 -15.29 -10.73
C ALA A 193 -10.03 -15.72 -10.75
N THR A 194 -9.13 -14.86 -10.23
CA THR A 194 -7.72 -15.19 -10.07
C THR A 194 -7.51 -16.24 -8.98
N CYS A 195 -8.19 -16.14 -7.84
CA CYS A 195 -8.13 -17.16 -6.79
C CYS A 195 -8.65 -18.52 -7.28
N GLU A 196 -9.77 -18.56 -7.99
CA GLU A 196 -10.33 -19.78 -8.60
C GLU A 196 -9.32 -20.44 -9.53
N TRP A 197 -8.72 -19.66 -10.44
CA TRP A 197 -7.70 -20.16 -11.36
C TRP A 197 -6.44 -20.65 -10.64
N LEU A 198 -5.96 -19.93 -9.61
CA LEU A 198 -4.77 -20.33 -8.85
C LEU A 198 -4.97 -21.70 -8.19
N LEU A 199 -6.10 -21.89 -7.50
CA LEU A 199 -6.42 -23.18 -6.86
C LEU A 199 -6.58 -24.30 -7.90
N ALA A 200 -7.25 -24.03 -9.01
CA ALA A 200 -7.41 -25.00 -10.10
C ALA A 200 -6.07 -25.37 -10.78
N SER A 201 -5.11 -24.46 -10.79
CA SER A 201 -3.78 -24.65 -11.38
C SER A 201 -2.78 -25.30 -10.41
N GLY A 202 -3.22 -25.72 -9.22
CA GLY A 202 -2.39 -26.42 -8.24
C GLY A 202 -1.64 -25.51 -7.27
N CYS A 203 -1.98 -24.22 -7.19
CA CYS A 203 -1.51 -23.38 -6.09
C CYS A 203 -2.06 -23.94 -4.77
N PRO A 204 -1.22 -24.20 -3.75
CA PRO A 204 -1.70 -24.73 -2.50
C PRO A 204 -2.65 -23.74 -1.83
N TRP A 205 -3.73 -24.28 -1.27
CA TRP A 205 -4.62 -23.48 -0.44
C TRP A 205 -3.88 -22.99 0.81
N ARG A 206 -4.09 -21.72 1.19
CA ARG A 206 -3.46 -21.11 2.36
C ARG A 206 -4.50 -20.63 3.35
N TRP A 207 -4.31 -21.04 4.61
CA TRP A 207 -5.13 -20.65 5.75
C TRP A 207 -5.14 -19.14 6.05
N THR A 208 -4.20 -18.39 5.49
CA THR A 208 -4.11 -16.93 5.58
C THR A 208 -4.98 -16.20 4.56
N ALA A 209 -5.35 -16.83 3.44
CA ALA A 209 -6.02 -16.16 2.32
C ALA A 209 -7.38 -15.54 2.71
N PRO A 210 -8.26 -16.20 3.48
CA PRO A 210 -9.49 -15.57 3.96
C PRO A 210 -9.23 -14.32 4.81
N GLY A 211 -8.21 -14.33 5.66
CA GLY A 211 -7.81 -13.15 6.45
C GLY A 211 -7.27 -12.01 5.59
N ARG A 212 -6.57 -12.32 4.50
CA ARG A 212 -6.14 -11.32 3.52
C ARG A 212 -7.33 -10.70 2.78
N ALA A 213 -8.31 -11.51 2.34
CA ALA A 213 -9.54 -11.00 1.75
C ALA A 213 -10.33 -10.11 2.72
N ALA A 214 -10.44 -10.51 3.98
CA ALA A 214 -11.08 -9.69 5.01
C ALA A 214 -10.33 -8.36 5.25
N ALA A 215 -8.99 -8.37 5.23
CA ALA A 215 -8.18 -7.16 5.33
C ALA A 215 -8.36 -6.19 4.16
N GLY A 216 -8.73 -6.69 2.97
CA GLY A 216 -9.14 -5.88 1.81
C GLY A 216 -10.62 -5.49 1.82
N GLY A 217 -11.41 -5.97 2.78
CA GLY A 217 -12.85 -5.72 2.87
C GLY A 217 -13.70 -6.60 1.92
N HIS A 218 -13.13 -7.65 1.34
CA HIS A 218 -13.77 -8.50 0.34
C HIS A 218 -14.58 -9.64 0.98
N VAL A 219 -15.65 -9.27 1.67
CA VAL A 219 -16.47 -10.18 2.48
C VAL A 219 -17.03 -11.38 1.69
N GLU A 220 -17.54 -11.16 0.48
CA GLU A 220 -18.06 -12.25 -0.37
C GLU A 220 -16.96 -13.25 -0.77
N LEU A 221 -15.73 -12.75 -0.95
CA LEU A 221 -14.58 -13.60 -1.26
C LEU A 221 -14.16 -14.43 -0.03
N VAL A 222 -14.26 -13.87 1.18
CA VAL A 222 -14.05 -14.62 2.43
C VAL A 222 -15.05 -15.78 2.51
N ASP A 223 -16.32 -15.52 2.21
CA ASP A 223 -17.39 -16.49 2.26
C ASP A 223 -17.16 -17.66 1.29
N TRP A 224 -16.66 -17.36 0.09
CA TRP A 224 -16.24 -18.38 -0.87
C TRP A 224 -14.97 -19.13 -0.44
N LEU A 225 -13.90 -18.43 -0.02
CA LEU A 225 -12.65 -19.07 0.39
C LEU A 225 -12.84 -20.04 1.57
N ARG A 226 -13.83 -19.78 2.44
CA ARG A 226 -14.28 -20.69 3.51
C ARG A 226 -14.77 -22.04 2.98
N THR A 227 -15.34 -22.08 1.78
CA THR A 227 -15.77 -23.33 1.14
C THR A 227 -14.61 -24.14 0.58
N CYS A 228 -13.44 -23.50 0.38
CA CYS A 228 -12.23 -24.14 -0.13
C CYS A 228 -11.32 -24.70 0.99
N GLY A 229 -11.40 -24.16 2.21
CA GLY A 229 -10.61 -24.64 3.35
C GLY A 229 -10.80 -23.80 4.63
N GLN A 230 -10.20 -24.25 5.73
CA GLN A 230 -10.44 -23.69 7.08
C GLN A 230 -9.52 -22.50 7.41
N PRO A 231 -10.03 -21.27 7.58
CA PRO A 231 -9.20 -20.11 7.88
C PRO A 231 -8.46 -20.25 9.21
N ASN A 232 -7.29 -19.61 9.33
CA ASN A 232 -6.78 -19.29 10.66
C ASN A 232 -7.62 -18.19 11.31
N VAL A 233 -8.23 -18.50 12.45
CA VAL A 233 -9.17 -17.61 13.14
C VAL A 233 -8.53 -16.26 13.49
N VAL A 234 -7.31 -16.25 14.02
CA VAL A 234 -6.60 -15.01 14.38
C VAL A 234 -6.38 -14.11 13.16
N ARG A 235 -5.93 -14.69 12.02
CA ARG A 235 -5.73 -13.94 10.77
C ARG A 235 -7.03 -13.47 10.15
N LEU A 236 -8.09 -14.27 10.24
CA LEU A 236 -9.42 -13.90 9.75
C LEU A 236 -9.98 -12.70 10.52
N ILE A 237 -10.01 -12.78 11.86
CA ILE A 237 -10.59 -11.74 12.70
C ILE A 237 -9.76 -10.45 12.67
N SER A 238 -8.42 -10.56 12.70
CA SER A 238 -7.56 -9.37 12.54
C SER A 238 -7.71 -8.74 11.14
N GLY A 239 -7.83 -9.55 10.08
CA GLY A 239 -8.16 -9.07 8.75
C GLY A 239 -9.49 -8.31 8.71
N ALA A 240 -10.54 -8.89 9.30
CA ALA A 240 -11.85 -8.26 9.37
C ALA A 240 -11.84 -6.96 10.19
N ALA A 241 -11.12 -6.94 11.32
CA ALA A 241 -10.91 -5.74 12.12
C ALA A 241 -10.27 -4.61 11.30
N LYS A 242 -9.31 -4.96 10.42
CA LYS A 242 -8.66 -4.01 9.53
C LYS A 242 -9.60 -3.50 8.44
N GLY A 243 -10.14 -4.38 7.60
CA GLY A 243 -10.71 -4.00 6.30
C GLY A 243 -12.24 -4.08 6.18
N CYS A 244 -12.91 -4.82 7.07
CA CYS A 244 -14.36 -4.99 7.01
C CYS A 244 -15.08 -3.92 7.83
N LYS A 245 -16.37 -3.73 7.58
CA LYS A 245 -17.26 -3.01 8.50
C LYS A 245 -17.52 -3.84 9.76
N LEU A 246 -17.93 -3.18 10.85
CA LEU A 246 -18.20 -3.79 12.16
C LEU A 246 -19.17 -4.96 12.07
N ASP A 247 -20.25 -4.85 11.29
CA ASP A 247 -21.26 -5.90 11.09
C ASP A 247 -20.66 -7.20 10.52
N ALA A 248 -19.82 -7.08 9.50
CA ALA A 248 -19.11 -8.21 8.90
C ALA A 248 -18.07 -8.80 9.86
N MET A 249 -17.35 -7.96 10.60
CA MET A 249 -16.40 -8.40 11.63
C MET A 249 -17.13 -9.18 12.74
N GLN A 250 -18.25 -8.66 13.25
CA GLN A 250 -19.08 -9.31 14.26
C GLN A 250 -19.56 -10.68 13.79
N ARG A 251 -20.09 -10.76 12.57
CA ARG A 251 -20.53 -12.02 11.98
C ARG A 251 -19.39 -13.05 11.93
N LEU A 252 -18.22 -12.65 11.41
CA LEU A 252 -17.06 -13.55 11.32
C LEU A 252 -16.56 -13.96 12.71
N TYR A 253 -16.60 -13.05 13.69
CA TYR A 253 -16.23 -13.35 15.07
C TYR A 253 -17.14 -14.41 15.68
N PHE A 254 -18.46 -14.23 15.64
CA PHE A 254 -19.40 -15.21 16.22
C PHE A 254 -19.40 -16.57 15.50
N LEU A 255 -18.98 -16.59 14.23
CA LEU A 255 -18.84 -17.85 13.49
C LEU A 255 -17.62 -18.66 13.94
N TYR A 256 -16.52 -18.01 14.31
CA TYR A 256 -15.22 -18.68 14.50
C TYR A 256 -14.63 -18.58 15.90
N VAL A 257 -15.08 -17.65 16.74
CA VAL A 257 -14.53 -17.43 18.08
C VAL A 257 -15.49 -17.99 19.13
N GLN A 258 -14.95 -18.80 20.04
CA GLN A 258 -15.67 -19.29 21.21
C GLN A 258 -15.52 -18.29 22.36
N GLU A 259 -16.65 -17.82 22.91
CA GLU A 259 -16.70 -17.01 24.15
C GLU A 259 -17.01 -17.96 25.33
N GLY A 260 -16.09 -18.13 26.29
CA GLY A 260 -16.33 -18.97 27.50
C GLY A 260 -15.08 -19.71 28.04
N GLN A 261 -15.11 -20.12 29.32
CA GLN A 261 -14.01 -20.85 29.98
C GLN A 261 -13.85 -22.27 29.43
N GLU A 262 -12.60 -22.75 29.35
CA GLU A 262 -12.21 -24.12 29.02
C GLU A 262 -13.08 -25.13 29.79
N GLY A 263 -13.90 -25.92 29.09
CA GLY A 263 -14.77 -26.89 29.77
C GLY A 263 -15.56 -27.85 28.90
N GLU A 264 -16.05 -27.44 27.72
CA GLU A 264 -16.91 -28.30 26.92
C GLU A 264 -16.39 -28.38 25.48
N GLN A 265 -15.72 -29.49 25.16
CA GLN A 265 -15.51 -29.90 23.78
C GLN A 265 -16.86 -30.33 23.23
N GLU A 266 -17.59 -29.42 22.58
CA GLU A 266 -18.68 -29.81 21.70
C GLU A 266 -18.08 -30.60 20.53
N GLU A 267 -18.26 -31.92 20.53
CA GLU A 267 -18.07 -32.75 19.35
C GLU A 267 -19.07 -32.27 18.28
N GLY A 268 -18.55 -31.58 17.26
CA GLY A 268 -19.35 -30.96 16.23
C GLY A 268 -20.16 -31.98 15.42
N VAL A 269 -21.48 -31.95 15.60
CA VAL A 269 -22.43 -32.58 14.67
C VAL A 269 -22.67 -31.62 13.50
N GLY A 270 -22.13 -31.97 12.32
CA GLY A 270 -22.54 -31.41 11.02
C GLY A 270 -21.85 -30.11 10.59
N GLY A 271 -20.80 -30.22 9.77
CA GLY A 271 -20.34 -29.22 8.77
C GLY A 271 -19.97 -27.79 9.21
N ALA A 272 -20.23 -27.39 10.45
CA ALA A 272 -19.98 -26.05 10.97
C ALA A 272 -18.48 -25.86 11.28
N PRO A 273 -17.94 -24.63 11.09
CA PRO A 273 -16.55 -24.35 11.44
C PRO A 273 -16.30 -24.54 12.94
N ARG A 274 -15.19 -25.19 13.29
CA ARG A 274 -14.76 -25.35 14.68
C ARG A 274 -14.47 -23.97 15.27
N ARG A 275 -15.14 -23.62 16.36
CA ARG A 275 -14.87 -22.37 17.08
C ARG A 275 -13.60 -22.51 17.91
N GLU A 276 -12.81 -21.45 17.97
CA GLU A 276 -11.52 -21.41 18.67
C GLU A 276 -11.51 -20.29 19.71
N ALA A 277 -10.92 -20.55 20.88
CA ALA A 277 -10.67 -19.52 21.87
C ALA A 277 -9.45 -18.66 21.47
N LEU A 278 -9.59 -17.34 21.56
CA LEU A 278 -8.49 -16.41 21.28
C LEU A 278 -7.53 -16.32 22.47
N SER A 279 -6.24 -16.57 22.23
CA SER A 279 -5.20 -16.33 23.23
C SER A 279 -5.09 -14.83 23.58
N PRO A 280 -4.60 -14.47 24.78
CA PRO A 280 -4.40 -13.07 25.16
C PRO A 280 -3.58 -12.28 24.12
N SER A 281 -2.50 -12.86 23.60
CA SER A 281 -1.67 -12.23 22.57
C SER A 281 -2.39 -12.04 21.24
N ALA A 282 -3.34 -12.92 20.90
CA ALA A 282 -4.19 -12.73 19.72
C ALA A 282 -5.19 -11.59 19.94
N LYS A 283 -5.73 -11.44 21.16
CA LYS A 283 -6.60 -10.31 21.52
C LYS A 283 -5.85 -8.98 21.43
N ASP A 284 -4.63 -8.89 21.99
CA ASP A 284 -3.74 -7.71 21.85
C ASP A 284 -3.59 -7.31 20.37
N PHE A 285 -3.22 -8.30 19.54
CA PHE A 285 -2.97 -8.08 18.12
C PHE A 285 -4.22 -7.61 17.37
N ILE A 286 -5.37 -8.25 17.57
CA ILE A 286 -6.63 -7.89 16.91
C ILE A 286 -7.06 -6.47 17.29
N LEU A 287 -6.92 -6.11 18.57
CA LEU A 287 -7.26 -4.76 19.05
C LEU A 287 -6.37 -3.69 18.42
N ALA A 288 -5.06 -3.93 18.39
CA ALA A 288 -4.12 -3.02 17.73
C ALA A 288 -4.45 -2.84 16.24
N VAL A 289 -4.88 -3.90 15.56
CA VAL A 289 -5.30 -3.83 14.16
C VAL A 289 -6.62 -3.07 14.01
N ALA A 290 -7.57 -3.24 14.92
CA ALA A 290 -8.83 -2.48 14.92
C ALA A 290 -8.57 -0.98 15.11
N ILE A 291 -7.70 -0.62 16.05
CA ILE A 291 -7.28 0.77 16.31
C ILE A 291 -6.63 1.41 15.08
N ASN A 292 -5.95 0.62 14.25
CA ASN A 292 -5.30 1.05 13.02
C ASN A 292 -6.15 0.82 11.76
N SER A 293 -7.44 0.49 11.92
CA SER A 293 -8.31 0.26 10.78
C SER A 293 -8.48 1.55 9.97
N PRO A 294 -8.33 1.51 8.63
CA PRO A 294 -8.64 2.65 7.77
C PRO A 294 -10.14 2.93 7.66
N MET A 295 -11.00 2.07 8.20
CA MET A 295 -12.44 2.23 8.13
C MET A 295 -12.93 3.31 9.12
N PRO A 296 -13.97 4.10 8.77
CA PRO A 296 -14.47 5.16 9.65
C PRO A 296 -15.11 4.65 10.94
N ASP A 297 -15.50 3.38 11.00
CA ASP A 297 -16.11 2.72 12.15
C ASP A 297 -15.10 2.10 13.13
N TRP A 298 -13.81 2.44 13.01
CA TRP A 298 -12.75 1.86 13.85
C TRP A 298 -13.01 2.05 15.35
N GLN A 299 -13.57 3.19 15.78
CA GLN A 299 -13.93 3.44 17.18
C GLN A 299 -14.96 2.44 17.69
N ALA A 300 -16.01 2.21 16.91
CA ALA A 300 -17.07 1.27 17.25
C ALA A 300 -16.54 -0.17 17.31
N LYS A 301 -15.57 -0.54 16.46
CA LYS A 301 -14.87 -1.83 16.55
C LYS A 301 -14.09 -1.96 17.86
N VAL A 302 -13.36 -0.92 18.24
CA VAL A 302 -12.56 -0.92 19.48
C VAL A 302 -13.47 -1.03 20.71
N GLU A 303 -14.55 -0.25 20.77
CA GLU A 303 -15.54 -0.32 21.85
C GLU A 303 -16.21 -1.70 21.94
N TRP A 304 -16.54 -2.29 20.78
CA TRP A 304 -17.15 -3.60 20.72
C TRP A 304 -16.20 -4.73 21.19
N LEU A 305 -14.91 -4.61 20.90
CA LEU A 305 -13.86 -5.50 21.40
C LEU A 305 -13.61 -5.30 22.90
N ASP A 306 -13.59 -4.05 23.37
CA ASP A 306 -13.41 -3.71 24.78
C ASP A 306 -14.49 -4.34 25.66
N ALA A 307 -15.75 -4.28 25.21
CA ALA A 307 -16.89 -4.95 25.86
C ALA A 307 -16.75 -6.48 25.98
N ARG A 308 -15.77 -7.11 25.31
CA ARG A 308 -15.47 -8.55 25.33
C ARG A 308 -14.19 -8.89 26.09
N GLY A 309 -13.70 -7.95 26.91
CA GLY A 309 -12.50 -8.14 27.71
C GLY A 309 -11.23 -8.22 26.86
N PHE A 310 -11.18 -7.50 25.74
CA PHE A 310 -9.93 -7.25 25.05
C PHE A 310 -9.08 -6.28 25.89
N PRO A 311 -7.76 -6.47 25.94
CA PRO A 311 -6.89 -5.73 26.85
C PRO A 311 -6.76 -4.26 26.47
N GLN A 312 -6.91 -3.34 27.42
CA GLN A 312 -6.77 -1.89 27.17
C GLN A 312 -5.31 -1.40 27.16
N GLN A 313 -4.38 -2.27 26.74
CA GLN A 313 -2.95 -1.98 26.68
C GLN A 313 -2.43 -2.18 25.26
N LEU A 314 -1.78 -1.16 24.71
CA LEU A 314 -1.05 -1.25 23.46
C LEU A 314 0.41 -1.62 23.75
N ARG A 315 1.00 -2.48 22.93
CA ARG A 315 2.44 -2.77 22.97
C ARG A 315 3.22 -1.78 22.10
N ASP A 316 4.53 -1.76 22.25
CA ASP A 316 5.38 -0.75 21.62
C ASP A 316 5.32 -0.72 20.09
N TRP A 317 5.23 -1.88 19.45
CA TRP A 317 5.12 -1.94 17.99
C TRP A 317 3.73 -1.52 17.49
N GLU A 318 2.69 -1.71 18.31
CA GLU A 318 1.29 -1.34 18.01
C GLU A 318 1.08 0.17 18.17
N ALA A 319 1.73 0.76 19.16
CA ALA A 319 1.81 2.21 19.31
C ALA A 319 2.55 2.86 18.14
N LYS A 320 3.58 2.20 17.58
CA LYS A 320 4.28 2.69 16.38
C LYS A 320 3.37 2.72 15.14
N SER A 321 2.55 1.69 14.92
CA SER A 321 1.66 1.64 13.76
C SER A 321 0.53 2.68 13.82
N LEU A 322 0.15 3.14 15.02
CA LEU A 322 -0.79 4.27 15.20
C LEU A 322 -0.36 5.50 14.42
N PHE A 323 0.93 5.82 14.45
CA PHE A 323 1.46 7.00 13.76
C PHE A 323 1.36 6.88 12.24
N GLU A 324 1.22 5.67 11.68
CA GLU A 324 1.01 5.46 10.25
C GLU A 324 -0.35 5.94 9.76
N CYS A 325 -1.33 6.07 10.65
CA CYS A 325 -2.64 6.61 10.34
C CYS A 325 -2.57 8.12 10.07
N ALA A 326 -3.27 8.60 9.04
CA ALA A 326 -3.31 10.03 8.72
C ALA A 326 -3.92 10.88 9.86
N ASP A 327 -4.84 10.28 10.63
CA ASP A 327 -5.58 10.86 11.74
C ASP A 327 -5.04 10.42 13.12
N TRP A 328 -3.78 9.97 13.19
CA TRP A 328 -3.16 9.38 14.40
C TRP A 328 -3.34 10.21 15.67
N SER A 329 -3.30 11.54 15.58
CA SER A 329 -3.40 12.44 16.74
C SER A 329 -4.79 12.41 17.37
N ALA A 330 -5.84 12.35 16.54
CA ALA A 330 -7.21 12.20 16.99
C ALA A 330 -7.43 10.83 17.63
N ARG A 331 -6.90 9.76 17.02
CA ARG A 331 -6.96 8.40 17.58
C ARG A 331 -6.27 8.32 18.94
N LEU A 332 -5.07 8.89 19.07
CA LEU A 332 -4.33 8.93 20.33
C LEU A 332 -5.09 9.69 21.42
N THR A 333 -5.72 10.81 21.07
CA THR A 333 -6.50 11.62 22.01
C THR A 333 -7.70 10.83 22.54
N TRP A 334 -8.41 10.15 21.63
CA TRP A 334 -9.54 9.30 21.96
C TRP A 334 -9.14 8.13 22.87
N LEU A 335 -8.02 7.46 22.58
CA LEU A 335 -7.50 6.35 23.40
C LEU A 335 -7.15 6.82 24.82
N ARG A 336 -6.52 7.99 24.95
CA ARG A 336 -6.16 8.58 26.26
C ARG A 336 -7.38 8.90 27.11
N GLN A 337 -8.45 9.42 26.50
CA GLN A 337 -9.71 9.69 27.20
C GLN A 337 -10.36 8.42 27.77
N ARG A 338 -10.03 7.25 27.20
CA ARG A 338 -10.51 5.94 27.63
C ARG A 338 -9.49 5.13 28.43
N HIS A 339 -8.45 5.80 28.96
CA HIS A 339 -7.44 5.19 29.83
C HIS A 339 -6.60 4.05 29.20
N TYR A 340 -6.50 4.00 27.87
CA TYR A 340 -5.62 3.03 27.21
C TYR A 340 -4.14 3.26 27.58
N ILE A 341 -3.46 2.22 28.03
CA ILE A 341 -2.05 2.26 28.42
C ILE A 341 -1.18 2.14 27.16
N CYS A 342 -0.31 3.12 26.94
CA CYS A 342 0.68 3.13 25.84
C CYS A 342 2.11 3.24 26.44
N PRO A 343 2.82 2.11 26.64
CA PRO A 343 4.04 2.03 27.43
C PRO A 343 5.24 2.81 26.85
N THR A 344 5.29 3.04 25.54
CA THR A 344 6.44 3.71 24.87
C THR A 344 6.41 5.24 24.86
N LEU A 345 5.38 5.87 25.43
CA LEU A 345 5.14 7.29 25.21
C LEU A 345 5.67 8.18 26.35
N SER A 346 7.00 8.30 26.46
CA SER A 346 7.54 9.59 26.89
C SER A 346 7.35 10.57 25.72
N TRP A 347 6.65 11.68 25.94
CA TRP A 347 6.37 12.71 24.93
C TRP A 347 7.59 13.16 24.10
N PRO A 348 8.82 13.24 24.65
CA PRO A 348 10.01 13.60 23.88
C PRO A 348 10.38 12.58 22.78
N SER A 349 10.24 11.27 23.04
CA SER A 349 10.53 10.22 22.06
C SER A 349 9.51 10.23 20.90
N MET A 350 8.26 10.63 21.20
CA MET A 350 7.19 10.77 20.21
C MET A 350 7.42 11.95 19.26
N GLN A 351 7.82 13.11 19.81
CA GLN A 351 8.13 14.30 18.99
C GLN A 351 9.29 14.03 18.04
N LEU A 352 10.31 13.28 18.49
CA LEU A 352 11.45 12.91 17.65
C LEU A 352 11.06 11.95 16.52
N ALA A 353 10.18 10.96 16.77
CA ALA A 353 9.70 10.02 15.76
C ALA A 353 8.80 10.67 14.70
N VAL A 354 7.95 11.63 15.10
CA VAL A 354 7.15 12.44 14.18
C VAL A 354 8.05 13.42 13.41
N ALA A 355 9.05 14.02 14.07
CA ALA A 355 10.00 14.94 13.45
C ALA A 355 10.96 14.25 12.45
N THR A 356 11.36 12.99 12.68
CA THR A 356 12.15 12.22 11.71
C THR A 356 11.33 11.80 10.50
N ARG A 357 10.01 11.65 10.63
CA ARG A 357 9.10 11.38 9.50
C ARG A 357 8.90 12.57 8.56
N LEU A 358 9.09 13.80 9.06
CA LEU A 358 9.10 15.01 8.24
C LEU A 358 10.45 15.26 7.54
N ARG A 359 11.48 14.42 7.80
CA ARG A 359 12.85 14.61 7.29
C ARG A 359 13.27 13.67 6.15
N TRP A 360 12.38 12.81 5.63
CA TRP A 360 12.70 11.90 4.53
C TRP A 360 11.78 12.03 3.34
#